data_AF-A0A920W2I5-F1
#
_entry.id   AF-A0A920W2I5-F1
#
_cell.length_a   1.000
_cell.length_b   1.000
_cell.length_c   1.000
_cell.angle_alpha   90.00
_cell.angle_beta   90.00
_cell.angle_gamma   90.00
#
_symmetry.space_group_name_H-M   'P 1'
#
loop_
_entity.id
_entity.type
_entity.pdbx_description
1 polymer ?
#
loop_
_entity_poly.entity_id
_entity_poly.type
_entity_poly.pdbx_seq_one_letter_code
_entity_poly.pdbx_strand_id
1 'polypeptide(L)'
;MLYPDTPMAWPTIGTEETIKSIKTEMLRDYFNRHYVPGNMVLAFAGPINHENVFKISKKYFSGLKNGVEPFPKDHFIGRFRKNRKTRDFIFRKIPIVK
;
A
#
# COMPACT_ATOMS: atom_id res chain seq x y z
N MET A 1 -13.78 23.92 5.58
CA MET A 1 -12.88 22.91 4.99
C MET A 1 -13.69 21.97 4.11
N LEU A 2 -13.11 21.42 3.03
CA LEU A 2 -13.85 20.56 2.09
C LEU A 2 -14.24 19.17 2.67
N TYR A 3 -13.50 18.66 3.65
CA TYR A 3 -13.73 17.32 4.23
C TYR A 3 -13.60 17.31 5.76
N PRO A 4 -14.47 18.05 6.49
CA PRO A 4 -14.44 18.09 7.94
C PRO A 4 -14.59 16.68 8.54
N ASP A 5 -13.97 16.43 9.68
CA ASP A 5 -14.03 15.18 10.43
C ASP A 5 -13.46 13.94 9.72
N THR A 6 -12.71 14.13 8.64
CA THR A 6 -12.00 13.05 7.94
C THR A 6 -10.48 13.17 8.12
N PRO A 7 -9.73 12.05 8.01
CA PRO A 7 -8.27 12.11 7.97
C PRO A 7 -7.69 12.99 6.86
N MET A 8 -8.46 13.29 5.80
CA MET A 8 -8.03 14.20 4.73
C MET A 8 -7.95 15.66 5.17
N ALA A 9 -8.60 16.03 6.28
CA ALA A 9 -8.48 17.37 6.87
C ALA A 9 -7.23 17.53 7.74
N TRP A 10 -6.53 16.44 8.07
CA TRP A 10 -5.36 16.48 8.95
C TRP A 10 -4.09 16.85 8.18
N PRO A 11 -3.21 17.69 8.75
CA PRO A 11 -1.91 17.97 8.14
C PRO A 11 -1.08 16.68 8.10
N THR A 12 -0.52 16.36 6.93
CA THR A 12 0.29 15.14 6.73
C THR A 12 1.54 15.10 7.60
N ILE A 13 2.11 16.27 7.92
CA ILE A 13 3.27 16.39 8.82
C ILE A 13 2.87 16.39 10.31
N GLY A 14 1.57 16.54 10.62
CA GLY A 14 1.05 16.73 11.98
C GLY A 14 1.08 18.19 12.45
N THR A 15 0.70 18.41 13.70
CA THR A 15 0.82 19.70 14.41
C THR A 15 2.04 19.67 15.33
N GLU A 16 2.51 20.83 15.79
CA GLU A 16 3.63 20.91 16.75
C GLU A 16 3.37 20.07 18.01
N GLU A 17 2.14 20.15 18.53
CA GLU A 17 1.69 19.37 19.68
C GLU A 17 1.78 17.86 19.42
N THR A 18 1.24 17.39 18.28
CA THR A 18 1.31 15.98 17.91
C THR A 18 2.76 15.53 17.78
N ILE A 19 3.61 16.30 17.11
CA ILE A 19 5.02 15.96 16.90
C ILE A 19 5.75 15.81 18.24
N LYS A 20 5.54 16.73 19.18
CA LYS A 20 6.12 16.67 20.54
C LYS A 20 5.63 15.48 21.36
N SER A 21 4.45 14.96 21.05
CA SER A 21 3.84 13.83 21.78
C SER A 21 4.26 12.44 21.28
N ILE A 22 4.87 12.33 20.09
CA ILE A 22 5.24 11.05 19.48
C ILE A 22 6.32 10.34 20.30
N LYS A 23 6.06 9.07 20.64
CA LYS A 23 7.03 8.18 21.30
C LYS A 23 7.60 7.15 20.33
N THR A 24 8.79 6.63 20.62
CA THR A 24 9.47 5.61 19.80
C THR A 24 8.63 4.36 19.61
N GLU A 25 7.90 3.93 20.63
CA GLU A 25 7.04 2.74 20.60
C GLU A 25 5.91 2.93 19.59
N MET A 26 5.33 4.13 19.53
CA MET A 26 4.27 4.46 18.56
C MET A 26 4.78 4.34 17.11
N LEU A 27 6.03 4.76 16.86
CA LEU A 27 6.66 4.63 15.54
C LEU A 27 6.89 3.16 15.18
N ARG A 28 7.39 2.36 16.13
CA ARG A 28 7.59 0.92 15.94
C ARG A 28 6.27 0.21 15.67
N ASP A 29 5.23 0.53 16.42
CA ASP A 29 3.90 -0.05 16.26
C ASP A 29 3.29 0.34 14.91
N TYR A 30 3.41 1.61 14.51
CA TYR A 30 2.98 2.08 13.20
C TYR A 30 3.71 1.35 12.07
N PHE A 31 5.04 1.24 12.16
CA PHE A 31 5.83 0.54 11.16
C PHE A 31 5.42 -0.93 11.04
N ASN A 32 5.40 -1.65 12.17
CA ASN A 32 5.02 -3.06 12.21
C ASN A 32 3.59 -3.30 11.71
N ARG A 33 2.70 -2.31 11.87
CA ARG A 33 1.31 -2.38 11.41
C ARG A 33 1.15 -2.12 9.93
N HIS A 34 1.81 -1.09 9.40
CA HIS A 34 1.51 -0.56 8.07
C HIS A 34 2.51 -1.01 7.00
N TYR A 35 3.76 -1.31 7.35
CA TYR A 35 4.84 -1.69 6.42
C TYR A 35 4.95 -3.21 6.24
N VAL A 36 3.83 -3.85 5.91
CA VAL A 36 3.73 -5.31 5.75
C VAL A 36 3.41 -5.70 4.30
N PRO A 37 3.82 -6.89 3.82
CA PRO A 37 3.61 -7.31 2.43
C PRO A 37 2.14 -7.28 1.99
N GLY A 38 1.21 -7.61 2.89
CA GLY A 38 -0.23 -7.57 2.63
C GLY A 38 -0.80 -6.17 2.39
N ASN A 39 -0.04 -5.12 2.74
CA ASN A 39 -0.37 -3.71 2.54
C ASN A 39 0.61 -2.99 1.59
N MET A 40 1.40 -3.75 0.81
CA MET A 40 2.45 -3.22 -0.06
C MET A 40 2.17 -3.55 -1.52
N VAL A 41 2.53 -2.63 -2.42
CA VAL A 41 2.52 -2.86 -3.87
C VAL A 41 3.92 -2.56 -4.40
N LEU A 42 4.50 -3.51 -5.13
CA LEU A 42 5.72 -3.29 -5.91
C LEU A 42 5.32 -2.96 -7.35
N ALA A 43 5.70 -1.77 -7.81
CA ALA A 43 5.45 -1.30 -9.16
C ALA A 43 6.77 -1.15 -9.91
N PHE A 44 6.79 -1.62 -11.15
CA PHE A 44 7.95 -1.53 -12.05
C PHE A 44 7.50 -0.99 -13.39
N ALA A 45 8.29 -0.10 -13.99
CA ALA A 45 8.00 0.52 -15.29
C ALA A 45 9.27 0.66 -16.12
N GLY A 46 9.14 0.52 -17.45
CA GLY A 46 10.23 0.64 -18.40
C GLY A 46 10.50 -0.63 -19.22
N PRO A 47 11.61 -0.68 -19.99
CA PRO A 47 12.01 -1.86 -20.78
C PRO A 47 12.64 -2.93 -19.86
N ILE A 48 11.80 -3.55 -19.05
CA ILE A 48 12.20 -4.53 -18.03
C ILE A 48 11.76 -5.95 -18.43
N ASN A 49 12.59 -6.93 -18.12
CA ASN A 49 12.21 -8.33 -18.21
C ASN A 49 11.43 -8.75 -16.95
N HIS A 50 10.22 -9.26 -17.14
CA HIS A 50 9.33 -9.64 -16.05
C HIS A 50 9.90 -10.73 -15.14
N GLU A 51 10.51 -11.77 -15.71
CA GLU A 51 11.05 -12.91 -14.95
C GLU A 51 12.19 -12.47 -14.05
N ASN A 52 13.07 -11.60 -14.56
CA ASN A 52 14.16 -11.03 -13.78
C ASN A 52 13.64 -10.21 -12.61
N VAL A 53 12.66 -9.35 -12.86
CA VAL A 53 12.03 -8.51 -11.82
C VAL A 53 11.30 -9.36 -10.79
N PHE A 54 10.60 -10.40 -11.22
CA PHE A 54 9.92 -11.33 -10.31
C PHE A 54 10.92 -12.10 -9.44
N LYS A 55 12.02 -12.57 -10.04
CA LYS A 55 13.11 -13.26 -9.31
C LYS A 55 13.74 -12.36 -8.25
N ILE A 56 14.03 -11.11 -8.60
CA ILE A 56 14.57 -10.10 -7.66
C ILE A 56 13.54 -9.79 -6.56
N SER A 57 12.28 -9.57 -6.93
CA SER A 57 11.20 -9.31 -5.97
C SER A 57 11.06 -10.46 -4.98
N LYS A 58 11.09 -11.71 -5.45
CA LYS A 58 11.08 -12.90 -4.59
C LYS A 58 12.32 -12.94 -3.69
N LYS A 59 13.51 -12.65 -4.22
CA LYS A 59 14.76 -12.65 -3.44
C LYS A 59 14.71 -11.69 -2.25
N TYR A 60 14.19 -10.48 -2.43
CA TYR A 60 14.25 -9.44 -1.39
C TYR A 60 13.00 -9.39 -0.50
N PHE A 61 11.82 -9.74 -1.00
CA PHE A 61 10.56 -9.52 -0.29
C PHE A 61 9.87 -10.80 0.21
N SER A 62 10.31 -11.99 -0.20
CA SER A 62 9.64 -13.25 0.21
C SER A 62 9.79 -13.59 1.70
N GLY A 63 10.83 -13.09 2.37
CA GLY A 63 11.08 -13.32 3.80
C GLY A 63 10.27 -12.41 4.74
N LEU A 64 9.56 -11.43 4.20
CA LEU A 64 8.79 -10.49 5.00
C LEU A 64 7.53 -11.17 5.56
N LYS A 65 7.28 -10.97 6.85
CA LYS A 65 6.09 -11.49 7.53
C LYS A 65 4.97 -10.45 7.50
N ASN A 66 3.73 -10.90 7.36
CA ASN A 66 2.60 -10.05 7.70
C ASN A 66 2.55 -9.90 9.22
N GLY A 67 2.82 -8.68 9.71
CA GLY A 67 2.80 -8.37 11.15
C GLY A 67 1.39 -8.21 11.73
N VAL A 68 0.39 -7.97 10.88
CA VAL A 68 -1.03 -7.78 11.26
C VAL A 68 -1.92 -8.14 10.06
N GLU A 69 -3.20 -8.44 10.30
CA GLU A 69 -4.15 -8.61 9.21
C GLU A 69 -4.23 -7.32 8.36
N PRO A 70 -4.14 -7.42 7.02
CA PRO A 70 -4.33 -6.27 6.15
C PRO A 70 -5.69 -5.62 6.41
N PHE A 71 -5.79 -4.31 6.22
CA PHE A 71 -7.09 -3.64 6.31
C PHE A 71 -8.11 -4.37 5.44
N PRO A 72 -9.30 -4.68 5.99
CA PRO A 72 -10.37 -5.32 5.23
C PRO A 72 -10.57 -4.53 3.94
N LYS A 73 -10.60 -5.22 2.81
CA LYS A 73 -10.63 -4.54 1.50
C LYS A 73 -11.89 -3.66 1.39
N ASP A 74 -12.92 -3.97 2.16
CA ASP A 74 -14.20 -3.29 2.37
C ASP A 74 -14.16 -2.07 3.31
N HIS A 75 -13.00 -1.64 3.80
CA HIS A 75 -12.87 -0.50 4.71
C HIS A 75 -13.28 0.86 4.11
N PHE A 76 -13.32 1.01 2.78
CA PHE A 76 -13.73 2.25 2.12
C PHE A 76 -15.25 2.32 1.89
N ILE A 77 -15.90 3.31 2.50
CA ILE A 77 -17.31 3.64 2.28
C ILE A 77 -17.52 4.01 0.80
N GLY A 78 -18.50 3.38 0.12
CA GLY A 78 -18.83 3.67 -1.28
C GLY A 78 -18.24 2.70 -2.32
N ARG A 79 -17.75 1.52 -1.91
CA ARG A 79 -17.25 0.53 -2.86
C ARG A 79 -18.34 0.00 -3.79
N PHE A 80 -18.23 0.27 -5.09
CA PHE A 80 -18.94 -0.49 -6.11
C PHE A 80 -18.45 -1.94 -6.10
N ARG A 81 -19.35 -2.89 -5.78
CA ARG A 81 -19.07 -4.32 -5.80
C ARG A 81 -18.86 -4.77 -7.25
N LYS A 82 -17.63 -4.63 -7.76
CA LYS A 82 -17.29 -5.16 -9.08
C LYS A 82 -17.20 -6.67 -8.97
N ASN A 83 -18.25 -7.38 -9.43
CA ASN A 83 -18.24 -8.82 -9.65
C ASN A 83 -17.18 -9.16 -10.71
N ARG A 84 -15.90 -9.21 -10.33
CA ARG A 84 -14.87 -9.85 -11.15
C ARG A 84 -14.78 -11.30 -10.69
N LYS A 85 -15.36 -12.20 -11.48
CA LYS A 85 -14.93 -13.60 -11.50
C LYS A 85 -13.45 -13.60 -11.87
N THR A 86 -12.69 -14.43 -11.16
CA THR A 86 -11.25 -14.72 -11.29
C THR A 86 -10.25 -13.58 -11.03
N ARG A 87 -9.26 -13.88 -10.17
CA ARG A 87 -7.97 -13.17 -10.11
C ARG A 87 -7.21 -13.53 -11.38
N ASP A 88 -7.63 -12.97 -12.51
CA ASP A 88 -6.79 -12.98 -13.69
C ASP A 88 -5.62 -12.05 -13.38
N PHE A 89 -4.40 -12.57 -13.43
CA PHE A 89 -3.24 -11.70 -13.63
C PHE A 89 -3.48 -10.98 -14.95
N ILE A 90 -4.06 -9.78 -14.89
CA ILE A 90 -4.33 -8.96 -16.08
C ILE A 90 -2.99 -8.38 -16.53
N PHE A 91 -2.26 -9.14 -17.33
CA PHE A 91 -1.13 -8.64 -18.10
C PHE A 91 -1.66 -7.77 -19.24
N ARG A 92 -1.92 -6.50 -18.95
CA ARG A 92 -2.25 -5.53 -19.98
C ARG A 92 -0.94 -5.01 -20.57
N LYS A 93 -0.54 -5.55 -21.74
CA LYS A 93 0.46 -4.87 -22.58
C LYS A 93 -0.14 -3.50 -22.92
N ILE A 94 0.38 -2.44 -22.30
CA ILE A 94 0.03 -1.07 -22.67
C ILE A 94 0.79 -0.81 -23.98
N PRO A 95 0.09 -0.57 -25.11
CA PRO A 95 0.78 -0.24 -26.34
C PRO A 95 1.54 1.07 -26.14
N ILE A 96 2.84 1.04 -26.39
CA ILE A 96 3.66 2.25 -26.45
C ILE A 96 3.31 2.91 -27.76
N VAL A 97 2.63 4.06 -27.70
CA VAL A 97 2.43 4.91 -28.87
C VAL A 97 3.81 5.44 -29.25
N LYS A 98 4.25 5.12 -30.48
CA LYS A 98 5.48 5.66 -31.07
C LYS A 98 5.30 7.13 -31.41
#